data_AF-A0A6J8D9W7-F1
#
_entry.id   AF-A0A6J8D9W7-F1
#
_cell.length_a   1.000
_cell.length_b   1.000
_cell.length_c   1.000
_cell.angle_alpha   90.00
_cell.angle_beta   90.00
_cell.angle_gamma   90.00
#
_symmetry.space_group_name_H-M   'P 1'
#
loop_
_entity.id
_entity.type
_entity.pdbx_description
1 polymer ?
#
loop_
_entity_poly.entity_id
_entity_poly.type
_entity_poly.pdbx_seq_one_letter_code
_entity_poly.pdbx_strand_id
1 'polypeptide(L)'
;MDEQVNMSKERNQDQDQSDIGAQDVVGKKLAIHRCSIHPSSDLSIFCRECNKLICPVCLTQEHQQHMMCDVETIHHEKLTILANKDHTITNEFIPFFTEENSKLDKILVTHQEHCEKMKLIIEEQDRKLKEEITKQTNALLQTFDNYLHTTINEEIKTENPNLRTNYLF
;
A
#
# COMPACT_ATOMS: atom_id res chain seq x y z
N MET A 1 -22.79 -12.49 8.34
CA MET A 1 -23.26 -11.31 9.08
C MET A 1 -22.45 -10.17 8.53
N ASP A 2 -22.97 -9.61 7.44
CA ASP A 2 -22.30 -8.62 6.60
C ASP A 2 -22.82 -7.24 7.01
N GLU A 3 -21.96 -6.45 7.63
CA GLU A 3 -22.28 -5.10 8.08
C GLU A 3 -21.66 -4.12 7.09
N GLN A 4 -22.46 -3.74 6.09
CA GLN A 4 -22.13 -2.69 5.14
C GLN A 4 -22.35 -1.32 5.81
N VAL A 5 -21.26 -0.59 6.03
CA VAL A 5 -21.29 0.79 6.51
C VAL A 5 -21.69 1.71 5.34
N ASN A 6 -22.86 2.32 5.50
CA ASN A 6 -23.52 3.20 4.56
C ASN A 6 -22.88 4.61 4.59
N MET A 7 -22.15 4.97 3.53
CA MET A 7 -21.58 6.31 3.33
C MET A 7 -22.57 7.16 2.53
N SER A 8 -23.21 8.11 3.20
CA SER A 8 -24.12 9.09 2.62
C SER A 8 -23.41 9.98 1.59
N LYS A 9 -23.87 9.91 0.32
CA LYS A 9 -23.51 10.83 -0.75
C LYS A 9 -24.23 12.17 -0.56
N GLU A 10 -23.50 13.21 -0.19
CA GLU A 10 -23.98 14.59 -0.32
C GLU A 10 -24.03 14.98 -1.80
N ARG A 11 -25.22 15.35 -2.25
CA ARG A 11 -25.50 15.79 -3.62
C ARG A 11 -25.13 17.26 -3.73
N ASN A 12 -24.04 17.54 -4.44
CA ASN A 12 -23.79 18.85 -5.04
C ASN A 12 -24.93 19.15 -6.01
N GLN A 13 -25.68 20.22 -5.73
CA GLN A 13 -26.64 20.79 -6.68
C GLN A 13 -25.92 21.84 -7.50
N ASP A 14 -25.28 21.40 -8.58
CA ASP A 14 -25.01 22.25 -9.73
C ASP A 14 -26.35 22.45 -10.46
N GLN A 15 -26.99 23.60 -10.26
CA GLN A 15 -28.09 24.04 -11.10
C GLN A 15 -27.57 25.09 -12.08
N ASP A 16 -27.29 24.57 -13.27
CA ASP A 16 -27.17 25.31 -14.53
C ASP A 16 -28.56 25.87 -14.92
N GLN A 17 -28.60 27.13 -15.37
CA GLN A 17 -29.48 27.72 -16.39
C GLN A 17 -29.71 29.23 -16.17
N SER A 18 -29.13 30.06 -17.04
CA SER A 18 -29.89 30.80 -18.06
C SER A 18 -28.99 31.69 -18.92
N ASP A 19 -29.14 31.48 -20.22
CA ASP A 19 -28.46 32.09 -21.36
C ASP A 19 -29.22 33.37 -21.76
N ILE A 20 -28.59 34.56 -21.76
CA ILE A 20 -28.88 35.68 -22.69
C ILE A 20 -27.59 36.50 -22.86
N GLY A 21 -26.95 36.36 -24.03
CA GLY A 21 -25.64 36.93 -24.34
C GLY A 21 -25.63 38.43 -24.66
N ALA A 22 -24.55 39.09 -24.26
CA ALA A 22 -24.06 40.32 -24.87
C ALA A 22 -22.73 39.98 -25.57
N GLN A 23 -22.63 40.30 -26.87
CA GLN A 23 -21.46 40.02 -27.71
C GLN A 23 -20.52 41.23 -27.69
N ASP A 24 -19.22 40.97 -27.59
CA ASP A 24 -18.17 41.93 -27.91
C ASP A 24 -17.36 41.43 -29.13
N VAL A 25 -16.70 42.34 -29.84
CA VAL A 25 -16.25 42.22 -31.26
C VAL A 25 -15.14 41.16 -31.51
N VAL A 26 -14.80 40.34 -30.52
CA VAL A 26 -13.88 39.20 -30.67
C VAL A 26 -14.53 37.99 -29.99
N GLY A 27 -14.97 37.01 -30.79
CA GLY A 27 -15.91 35.93 -30.43
C GLY A 27 -15.49 34.92 -29.35
N LYS A 28 -15.10 35.37 -28.16
CA LYS A 28 -15.18 34.59 -26.92
C LYS A 28 -16.48 34.96 -26.21
N LYS A 29 -17.36 33.98 -25.99
CA LYS A 29 -18.53 34.13 -25.12
C LYS A 29 -17.99 34.37 -23.70
N LEU A 30 -17.92 35.63 -23.26
CA LEU A 30 -17.68 35.96 -21.86
C LEU A 30 -18.84 35.35 -21.08
N ALA A 31 -18.55 34.39 -20.22
CA ALA A 31 -19.55 33.89 -19.29
C ALA A 31 -19.91 35.06 -18.36
N ILE A 32 -21.04 35.70 -18.61
CA ILE A 32 -21.53 36.78 -17.77
C ILE A 32 -22.05 36.12 -16.49
N HIS A 33 -21.27 36.19 -15.43
CA HIS A 33 -21.68 35.67 -14.13
C HIS A 33 -22.63 36.68 -13.47
N ARG A 34 -23.93 36.41 -13.53
CA ARG A 34 -24.96 37.27 -12.94
C ARG A 34 -25.22 36.93 -11.48
N CYS A 35 -25.62 37.93 -10.70
CA CYS A 35 -26.04 37.72 -9.32
C CYS A 35 -27.38 36.98 -9.25
N SER A 36 -27.47 35.98 -8.37
CA SER A 36 -28.71 35.22 -8.15
C SER A 36 -29.83 36.05 -7.52
N ILE A 37 -29.49 37.07 -6.72
CA ILE A 37 -30.45 37.94 -6.02
C ILE A 37 -30.78 39.18 -6.87
N HIS A 38 -29.81 39.67 -7.65
CA HIS A 38 -29.96 40.83 -8.52
C HIS A 38 -29.62 40.45 -9.97
N PRO A 39 -30.53 39.78 -10.71
CA PRO A 39 -30.24 39.19 -12.02
C PRO A 39 -29.82 40.19 -13.10
N SER A 40 -30.09 41.48 -12.90
CA SER A 40 -29.66 42.57 -13.78
C SER A 40 -28.25 43.07 -13.49
N SER A 41 -27.55 42.49 -12.52
CA SER A 41 -26.23 42.93 -12.08
C SER A 41 -25.21 41.79 -12.12
N ASP A 42 -24.05 42.09 -12.68
CA ASP A 42 -22.95 41.14 -12.82
C ASP A 42 -22.14 41.03 -11.54
N LEU A 43 -21.56 39.85 -11.33
CA LEU A 43 -20.62 39.55 -10.25
C LEU A 43 -19.24 40.08 -10.65
N SER A 44 -18.82 41.17 -10.04
CA SER A 44 -17.58 41.87 -10.40
C SER A 44 -16.70 42.24 -9.22
N ILE A 45 -17.13 41.95 -7.98
CA ILE A 45 -16.43 42.34 -6.76
C ILE A 45 -16.24 41.10 -5.89
N PHE A 46 -15.04 40.89 -5.36
CA PHE A 46 -14.80 39.82 -4.41
C PHE A 46 -14.87 40.33 -2.96
N CYS A 47 -15.75 39.75 -2.15
CA CYS A 47 -15.79 40.02 -0.71
C CYS A 47 -14.86 39.04 0.01
N ARG A 48 -13.83 39.55 0.72
CA ARG A 48 -12.83 38.70 1.40
C ARG A 48 -13.42 37.94 2.57
N GLU A 49 -14.27 38.57 3.37
CA GLU A 49 -14.89 37.97 4.56
C GLU A 49 -15.86 36.85 4.19
N CYS A 50 -16.63 37.05 3.11
CA CYS A 50 -17.56 36.03 2.62
C CYS A 50 -16.93 35.05 1.65
N ASN A 51 -15.68 35.27 1.22
CA ASN A 51 -14.94 34.47 0.24
C ASN A 51 -15.75 34.17 -1.03
N LYS A 52 -16.49 35.16 -1.55
CA LYS A 52 -17.39 35.01 -2.71
C LYS A 52 -17.39 36.24 -3.60
N LEU A 53 -17.69 36.02 -4.89
CA LEU A 53 -18.02 37.11 -5.82
C LEU A 53 -19.43 37.65 -5.53
N ILE A 54 -19.57 38.96 -5.55
CA ILE A 54 -20.81 39.69 -5.32
C ILE A 54 -21.00 40.75 -6.41
N CYS A 55 -22.25 41.21 -6.57
CA CYS A 55 -22.55 42.36 -7.43
C CYS A 55 -22.50 43.67 -6.63
N PRO A 56 -22.48 44.84 -7.31
CA PRO A 56 -22.50 46.14 -6.65
C PRO A 56 -23.73 46.37 -5.77
N VAL A 57 -24.88 45.77 -6.10
CA VAL A 57 -26.10 45.91 -5.29
C VAL A 57 -25.95 45.19 -3.95
N CYS A 58 -25.46 43.95 -3.95
CA CYS A 58 -25.11 43.21 -2.73
C CYS A 58 -24.10 43.97 -1.86
N LEU A 59 -23.11 44.62 -2.47
CA LEU A 59 -22.16 45.46 -1.74
C LEU A 59 -22.88 46.55 -0.94
N THR A 60 -23.82 47.24 -1.58
CA THR A 60 -24.58 48.32 -0.93
C THR A 60 -25.65 47.84 0.04
N GLN A 61 -26.07 46.58 0.03
CA GLN A 61 -27.18 46.11 0.88
C GLN A 61 -26.69 45.30 2.08
N GLU A 62 -25.76 44.35 1.84
CA GLU A 62 -25.39 43.35 2.83
C GLU A 62 -23.90 43.36 3.17
N HIS A 63 -23.05 43.91 2.31
CA HIS A 63 -21.59 43.83 2.45
C HIS A 63 -20.89 45.19 2.61
N GLN A 64 -21.61 46.24 3.02
CA GLN A 64 -21.07 47.61 3.08
C GLN A 64 -19.82 47.75 3.98
N GLN A 65 -19.72 46.92 5.03
CA GLN A 65 -18.64 46.96 6.01
C GLN A 65 -17.55 45.92 5.76
N HIS A 66 -17.70 45.08 4.73
CA HIS A 66 -16.74 44.04 4.40
C HIS A 66 -15.62 44.59 3.52
N MET A 67 -14.43 43.99 3.64
CA MET A 67 -13.28 44.23 2.79
C MET A 67 -13.52 43.65 1.40
N MET A 68 -13.59 44.55 0.43
CA MET A 68 -13.64 44.19 -0.98
C MET A 68 -12.23 44.07 -1.54
N CYS A 69 -12.07 43.15 -2.47
CA CYS A 69 -10.89 43.06 -3.30
C CYS A 69 -11.26 42.90 -4.75
N ASP A 70 -10.33 43.37 -5.57
CA ASP A 70 -10.38 43.16 -6.99
C ASP A 70 -10.26 41.65 -7.31
N VAL A 71 -11.03 41.23 -8.33
CA VAL A 71 -11.16 39.83 -8.71
C VAL A 71 -9.85 39.30 -9.28
N GLU A 72 -9.16 40.11 -10.09
CA GLU A 72 -7.88 39.72 -10.69
C GLU A 72 -6.81 39.54 -9.61
N THR A 73 -6.79 40.40 -8.60
CA THR A 73 -5.87 40.27 -7.45
C THR A 73 -6.07 38.94 -6.71
N ILE A 74 -7.32 38.59 -6.36
CA ILE A 74 -7.63 37.33 -5.68
C ILE A 74 -7.38 36.13 -6.58
N HIS A 75 -7.63 36.26 -7.88
CA HIS A 75 -7.34 35.21 -8.84
C HIS A 75 -5.85 34.88 -8.86
N HIS A 76 -4.98 35.88 -8.96
CA HIS A 76 -3.54 35.71 -8.90
C HIS A 76 -3.09 35.12 -7.56
N GLU A 77 -3.60 35.64 -6.44
CA GLU A 77 -3.29 35.12 -5.09
C GLU A 77 -3.62 33.62 -4.97
N LYS A 78 -4.83 33.22 -5.40
CA LYS A 78 -5.27 31.82 -5.38
C LYS A 78 -4.45 30.95 -6.32
N LEU A 79 -4.13 31.44 -7.53
CA LEU A 79 -3.28 30.71 -8.47
C LEU A 79 -1.86 30.50 -7.94
N THR A 80 -1.26 31.50 -7.32
CA THR A 80 0.06 31.37 -6.69
C THR A 80 0.05 30.34 -5.57
N ILE A 81 -0.98 30.35 -4.72
CA ILE A 81 -1.12 29.33 -3.66
C ILE A 81 -1.24 27.93 -4.25
N LEU A 82 -2.06 27.76 -5.29
CA LEU A 82 -2.23 26.47 -5.96
C LEU A 82 -0.92 26.01 -6.62
N ALA A 83 -0.23 26.90 -7.33
CA ALA A 83 1.04 26.58 -7.97
C ALA A 83 2.11 26.17 -6.95
N ASN A 84 2.18 26.84 -5.80
CA ASN A 84 3.12 26.46 -4.73
C ASN A 84 2.78 25.09 -4.14
N LYS A 85 1.49 24.81 -3.89
CA LYS A 85 1.05 23.48 -3.40
C LYS A 85 1.36 22.39 -4.41
N ASP A 86 1.07 22.65 -5.68
CA ASP A 86 1.34 21.72 -6.78
C ASP A 86 2.84 21.44 -6.90
N HIS A 87 3.67 22.48 -6.77
CA HIS A 87 5.12 22.36 -6.73
C HIS A 87 5.60 21.48 -5.58
N THR A 88 5.13 21.73 -4.34
CA THR A 88 5.51 20.91 -3.17
C THR A 88 5.08 19.46 -3.34
N ILE A 89 3.84 19.21 -3.78
CA ILE A 89 3.36 17.84 -4.00
C ILE A 89 4.21 17.14 -5.07
N THR A 90 4.40 17.78 -6.21
CA THR A 90 5.03 17.16 -7.38
C THR A 90 6.53 16.98 -7.22
N ASN A 91 7.21 17.92 -6.58
CA ASN A 91 8.68 17.93 -6.51
C ASN A 91 9.26 17.46 -5.18
N GLU A 92 8.47 17.48 -4.10
CA GLU A 92 8.94 17.03 -2.78
C GLU A 92 8.28 15.71 -2.40
N PHE A 93 6.93 15.67 -2.35
CA PHE A 93 6.24 14.50 -1.81
C PHE A 93 6.23 13.31 -2.76
N ILE A 94 5.90 13.50 -4.05
CA ILE A 94 5.87 12.39 -5.01
C ILE A 94 7.25 11.71 -5.11
N PRO A 95 8.37 12.44 -5.29
CA PRO A 95 9.69 11.82 -5.38
C PRO A 95 10.09 11.11 -4.08
N PHE A 96 9.83 11.74 -2.93
CA PHE A 96 10.10 11.14 -1.62
C PHE A 96 9.40 9.78 -1.46
N PHE A 97 8.07 9.74 -1.66
CA PHE A 97 7.32 8.49 -1.51
C PHE A 97 7.68 7.45 -2.58
N THR A 98 8.04 7.88 -3.79
CA THR A 98 8.50 6.97 -4.84
C THR A 98 9.82 6.31 -4.45
N GLU A 99 10.76 7.07 -3.88
CA GLU A 99 12.04 6.56 -3.39
C GLU A 99 11.85 5.59 -2.22
N GLU A 100 11.04 5.95 -1.23
CA GLU A 100 10.77 5.11 -0.07
C GLU A 100 10.07 3.80 -0.46
N ASN A 101 9.11 3.85 -1.39
CA ASN A 101 8.48 2.63 -1.90
C ASN A 101 9.50 1.73 -2.62
N SER A 102 10.41 2.30 -3.42
CA SER A 102 11.47 1.52 -4.07
C SER A 102 12.42 0.87 -3.06
N LYS A 103 12.72 1.52 -1.93
CA LYS A 103 13.50 0.92 -0.84
C LYS A 103 12.74 -0.25 -0.21
N LEU A 104 11.44 -0.08 0.03
CA LEU A 104 10.60 -1.14 0.59
C LEU A 104 10.52 -2.37 -0.33
N ASP A 105 10.38 -2.17 -1.64
CA ASP A 105 10.38 -3.26 -2.62
C ASP A 105 11.69 -4.06 -2.57
N LYS A 106 12.84 -3.39 -2.48
CA LYS A 106 14.15 -4.05 -2.35
C LYS A 106 14.27 -4.86 -1.06
N ILE A 107 13.75 -4.33 0.05
CA ILE A 107 13.72 -5.04 1.33
C ILE A 107 12.84 -6.29 1.21
N LEU A 108 11.67 -6.19 0.59
CA LEU A 108 10.76 -7.31 0.41
C LEU A 108 11.41 -8.45 -0.40
N VAL A 109 12.07 -8.12 -1.52
CA VAL A 109 12.80 -9.10 -2.33
C VAL A 109 13.94 -9.75 -1.53
N THR A 110 14.75 -8.95 -0.85
CA THR A 110 15.88 -9.46 -0.04
C THR A 110 15.39 -10.37 1.09
N HIS A 111 14.30 -9.97 1.75
CA HIS A 111 13.68 -10.76 2.81
C HIS A 111 13.16 -12.10 2.27
N GLN A 112 12.51 -12.09 1.10
CA GLN A 112 12.05 -13.32 0.45
C GLN A 112 13.22 -14.26 0.13
N GLU A 113 14.31 -13.75 -0.44
CA GLU A 113 15.52 -14.55 -0.71
C GLU A 113 16.11 -15.14 0.58
N HIS A 114 16.10 -14.38 1.69
CA HIS A 114 16.56 -14.88 2.98
C HIS A 114 15.66 -16.00 3.50
N CYS A 115 14.33 -15.88 3.38
CA CYS A 115 13.40 -16.94 3.75
C CYS A 115 13.63 -18.23 2.93
N GLU A 116 13.84 -18.10 1.62
CA GLU A 116 14.10 -19.24 0.74
C GLU A 116 15.43 -19.93 1.08
N LYS A 117 16.50 -19.15 1.29
CA LYS A 117 17.80 -19.67 1.74
C LYS A 117 17.69 -20.39 3.08
N MET A 118 16.98 -19.80 4.05
CA MET A 118 16.77 -20.39 5.36
C MET A 118 16.01 -21.72 5.27
N LYS A 119 14.97 -21.77 4.44
CA LYS A 119 14.20 -23.00 4.20
C LYS A 119 15.10 -24.12 3.68
N LEU A 120 15.94 -23.86 2.68
CA LEU A 120 16.86 -24.85 2.13
C LEU A 120 17.89 -25.34 3.18
N ILE A 121 18.39 -24.43 4.02
CA ILE A 121 19.32 -24.79 5.11
C ILE A 121 18.64 -25.72 6.11
N ILE A 122 17.40 -25.41 6.52
CA ILE A 122 16.64 -26.24 7.46
C ILE A 122 16.37 -27.62 6.86
N GLU A 123 15.94 -27.70 5.61
CA GLU A 123 15.68 -28.97 4.92
C GLU A 123 16.95 -29.84 4.81
N GLU A 124 18.09 -29.24 4.51
CA GLU A 124 19.37 -29.94 4.44
C GLU A 124 19.88 -30.41 5.81
N GLN A 125 19.66 -29.62 6.87
CA GLN A 125 19.98 -30.02 8.23
C GLN A 125 19.09 -31.17 8.71
N ASP A 126 17.79 -31.13 8.42
CA ASP A 126 16.85 -32.21 8.73
C ASP A 126 17.27 -33.52 8.04
N ARG A 127 17.60 -33.46 6.75
CA ARG A 127 18.10 -34.61 5.99
C ARG A 127 19.35 -35.22 6.63
N LYS A 128 20.35 -34.39 6.94
CA LYS A 128 21.60 -34.83 7.60
C LYS A 128 21.34 -35.46 8.96
N LEU A 129 20.46 -34.87 9.76
CA LEU A 129 20.12 -35.41 11.07
C LEU A 129 19.45 -36.79 10.95
N LYS A 130 18.51 -36.93 10.00
CA LYS A 130 17.82 -38.20 9.72
C LYS A 130 18.79 -39.29 9.26
N GLU A 131 19.74 -38.96 8.40
CA GLU A 131 20.78 -39.88 7.93
C GLU A 131 21.66 -40.36 9.09
N GLU A 132 22.09 -39.45 9.97
CA GLU A 132 22.94 -39.79 11.11
C GLU A 132 22.19 -40.66 12.13
N ILE A 133 20.93 -40.35 12.45
CA ILE A 133 20.08 -41.18 13.32
C ILE A 133 19.90 -42.59 12.74
N THR A 134 19.63 -42.67 11.42
CA THR A 134 19.45 -43.95 10.72
C THR A 134 20.73 -44.79 10.78
N LYS A 135 21.88 -44.16 10.52
CA LYS A 135 23.19 -44.80 10.59
C LYS A 135 23.47 -45.35 11.99
N GLN A 136 23.24 -44.56 13.04
CA GLN A 136 23.45 -44.99 14.42
C GLN A 136 22.52 -46.14 14.81
N THR A 137 21.24 -46.07 14.40
CA THR A 137 20.26 -47.13 14.65
C THR A 137 20.68 -48.44 13.99
N ASN A 138 21.09 -48.40 12.72
CA ASN A 138 21.55 -49.59 11.99
C ASN A 138 22.82 -50.18 12.61
N ALA A 139 23.78 -49.35 13.02
CA ALA A 139 24.97 -49.82 13.71
C ALA A 139 24.65 -50.52 15.04
N LEU A 140 23.67 -49.99 15.79
CA LEU A 140 23.21 -50.60 17.04
C LEU A 140 22.50 -51.94 16.79
N LEU A 141 21.64 -52.02 15.78
CA LEU A 141 20.98 -53.28 15.39
C LEU A 141 22.01 -54.33 14.98
N GLN A 142 23.00 -53.96 14.17
CA GLN A 142 24.04 -54.89 13.73
C GLN A 142 24.92 -55.39 14.89
N THR A 143 25.23 -54.52 15.87
CA THR A 143 25.98 -54.94 17.06
C THR A 143 25.16 -55.90 17.93
N PHE A 144 23.85 -55.67 18.06
CA PHE A 144 22.94 -56.57 18.76
C PHE A 144 22.82 -57.94 18.08
N ASP A 145 22.64 -57.97 16.76
CA ASP A 145 22.57 -59.22 15.98
C ASP A 145 23.87 -60.01 16.11
N ASN A 146 25.02 -59.34 15.98
CA ASN A 146 26.33 -59.98 16.15
C ASN A 146 26.48 -60.58 17.55
N TYR A 147 26.05 -59.87 18.60
CA TYR A 147 26.08 -60.37 19.98
C TYR A 147 25.22 -61.62 20.13
N LEU A 148 23.97 -61.60 19.69
CA LEU A 148 23.07 -62.76 19.71
C LEU A 148 23.67 -63.96 18.98
N HIS A 149 24.21 -63.75 17.77
CA HIS A 149 24.88 -64.81 17.03
C HIS A 149 26.06 -65.41 17.77
N THR A 150 26.89 -64.58 18.44
CA THR A 150 28.02 -65.08 19.23
C THR A 150 27.56 -65.89 20.44
N THR A 151 26.59 -65.41 21.21
CA THR A 151 26.07 -66.10 22.40
C THR A 151 25.44 -67.43 22.05
N ILE A 152 24.58 -67.48 21.03
CA ILE A 152 23.95 -68.73 20.57
C ILE A 152 25.03 -69.74 20.13
N ASN A 153 26.04 -69.29 19.38
CA ASN A 153 27.12 -70.17 18.94
C ASN A 153 27.99 -70.71 20.10
N GLU A 154 28.18 -69.92 21.15
CA GLU A 154 28.88 -70.36 22.37
C GLU A 154 28.06 -71.40 23.14
N GLU A 155 26.76 -71.18 23.33
CA GLU A 155 25.85 -72.11 23.99
C GLU A 155 25.80 -73.47 23.27
N ILE A 156 25.66 -73.47 21.94
CA ILE A 156 25.66 -74.70 21.12
C ILE A 156 26.95 -75.50 21.30
N LYS A 157 28.11 -74.82 21.35
CA LYS A 157 29.41 -75.49 21.55
C LYS A 157 29.54 -76.10 22.94
N THR A 158 28.98 -75.46 23.96
CA THR A 158 29.00 -75.99 25.33
C THR A 158 28.10 -77.21 25.50
N GLU A 159 26.96 -77.26 24.82
CA GLU A 159 26.01 -78.37 24.89
C GLU A 159 26.39 -79.56 23.98
N ASN A 160 27.16 -79.34 22.91
CA ASN A 160 27.61 -80.39 21.98
C ASN A 160 29.09 -80.23 21.55
N PRO A 161 30.05 -80.64 22.40
CA PRO A 161 31.48 -80.39 22.16
C PRO A 161 32.09 -81.14 20.95
N ASN A 162 31.36 -82.06 20.29
CA ASN A 162 31.86 -82.90 19.19
C ASN A 162 31.38 -82.50 17.78
N LEU A 163 30.64 -81.40 17.60
CA LEU A 163 30.21 -80.95 16.27
C LEU A 163 31.32 -80.13 15.58
N ARG A 164 32.01 -80.73 14.60
CA ARG A 164 32.89 -80.01 13.65
C ARG A 164 32.06 -78.98 12.86
N THR A 165 32.40 -77.71 13.00
CA THR A 165 31.80 -76.57 12.29
C THR A 165 32.05 -76.69 10.78
N ASN A 166 30.99 -77.00 10.02
CA ASN A 166 30.93 -76.87 8.57
C ASN A 166 29.64 -76.11 8.22
N TYR A 167 29.62 -74.78 8.39
CA TYR A 167 28.68 -73.94 7.63
C TYR A 167 29.34 -72.58 7.38
N LEU A 168 29.87 -72.43 6.17
CA LEU A 168 30.09 -71.18 5.47
C LEU A 168 28.76 -70.79 4.84
N PHE A 169 28.21 -69.63 5.16
CA PHE A 169 27.47 -68.73 4.27
C PHE A 169 27.46 -67.33 4.87
#